data_AF-A0A502IMY0-F1
#
_entry.id   AF-A0A502IMY0-F1
#
_cell.length_a   1.000
_cell.length_b   1.000
_cell.length_c   1.000
_cell.angle_alpha   90.00
_cell.angle_beta   90.00
_cell.angle_gamma   90.00
#
_symmetry.space_group_name_H-M   'P 1'
#
loop_
_entity.id
_entity.type
_entity.pdbx_description
1 polymer ?
#
loop_
_entity_poly.entity_id
_entity_poly.type
_entity_poly.pdbx_seq_one_letter_code
_entity_poly.pdbx_strand_id
1 'polypeptide(L)' 'MYPSPSEKFPYEIQPGDNYWLLAQRFSTHVDEIIAANPTVNPYYLFVGQVISIPFVQHSMPVSFTRPANYL' A
#
# COMPACT_ATOMS: atom_id res chain seq x y z
N MET A 1 -3.52 -18.91 13.77
CA MET A 1 -3.82 -18.68 12.34
C MET A 1 -3.54 -17.21 12.08
N TYR A 2 -2.42 -16.85 11.46
CA TYR A 2 -2.16 -15.45 11.10
C TYR A 2 -3.12 -15.07 9.96
N PRO A 3 -3.77 -13.89 9.99
CA PRO A 3 -4.53 -13.43 8.83
C PRO A 3 -3.54 -13.35 7.66
N SER A 4 -3.85 -14.00 6.54
CA SER A 4 -3.04 -13.89 5.32
C SER A 4 -3.19 -12.45 4.79
N PRO A 5 -2.21 -11.55 4.99
CA PRO A 5 -2.36 -10.13 4.74
C PRO A 5 -2.04 -9.81 3.27
N SER A 6 -2.52 -10.65 2.35
CA SER A 6 -2.16 -10.58 0.93
C SER A 6 -3.38 -10.48 0.02
N GLU A 7 -4.55 -10.15 0.57
CA GLU A 7 -5.68 -9.83 -0.27
C GLU A 7 -5.38 -8.52 -1.00
N LYS A 8 -5.29 -8.61 -2.33
CA LYS A 8 -5.08 -7.49 -3.23
C LYS A 8 -6.24 -7.49 -4.21
N PHE A 9 -6.73 -6.32 -4.58
CA PHE A 9 -7.76 -6.19 -5.60
C PHE A 9 -7.26 -5.31 -6.75
N PRO A 10 -7.68 -5.59 -7.99
CA PRO A 10 -7.37 -4.74 -9.13
C PRO A 10 -8.18 -3.44 -9.03
N TYR A 11 -7.51 -2.32 -9.24
CA TYR A 11 -8.11 -1.00 -9.27
C TYR A 11 -7.65 -0.25 -10.54
N GLU A 12 -8.60 0.28 -11.29
CA GLU A 12 -8.33 1.12 -12.45
C GLU A 12 -8.20 2.57 -12.03
N ILE A 13 -7.05 3.17 -12.33
CA ILE A 13 -6.72 4.55 -11.99
C ILE A 13 -7.65 5.53 -12.71
N GLN A 14 -8.28 6.42 -11.95
CA GLN A 14 -9.18 7.45 -12.47
C GLN A 14 -8.47 8.80 -12.62
N PRO A 15 -9.00 9.72 -13.44
CA PRO A 15 -8.49 11.07 -13.53
C PRO A 15 -8.47 11.77 -12.16
N GLY A 16 -7.29 12.26 -11.75
CA GLY A 16 -7.10 12.94 -10.47
C GLY A 16 -6.67 12.02 -9.32
N ASP A 17 -6.63 10.70 -9.53
CA ASP A 17 -6.07 9.78 -8.54
C ASP A 17 -4.57 9.97 -8.38
N ASN A 18 -4.10 9.75 -7.16
CA ASN A 18 -2.69 9.67 -6.84
C ASN A 18 -2.52 8.63 -5.71
N TYR A 19 -1.30 8.13 -5.54
CA TYR A 19 -1.01 7.11 -4.53
C TYR A 19 -1.45 7.51 -3.12
N TRP A 20 -1.35 8.80 -2.76
CA TRP A 20 -1.74 9.29 -1.44
C TRP A 20 -3.26 9.19 -1.22
N LEU A 21 -4.06 9.63 -2.19
CA LEU A 21 -5.52 9.51 -2.14
C LEU A 21 -5.97 8.04 -2.11
N LEU A 22 -5.31 7.19 -2.90
CA LEU A 22 -5.60 5.75 -2.92
C LEU A 22 -5.25 5.09 -1.59
N ALA A 23 -4.07 5.39 -1.04
CA ALA A 23 -3.64 4.92 0.27
C ALA A 23 -4.65 5.31 1.36
N GLN A 24 -5.07 6.57 1.39
CA GLN A 24 -6.06 7.06 2.35
C GLN A 24 -7.43 6.40 2.16
N ARG A 25 -7.90 6.27 0.91
CA ARG A 25 -9.20 5.66 0.58
C ARG A 25 -9.25 4.20 1.01
N PHE A 26 -8.18 3.45 0.75
CA PHE A 26 -8.14 2.01 1.00
C PHE A 26 -7.54 1.63 2.35
N SER A 27 -7.26 2.63 3.21
CA SER A 27 -6.62 2.41 4.51
C SER A 27 -5.37 1.54 4.37
N THR A 28 -4.45 1.95 3.50
CA THR A 28 -3.13 1.33 3.28
C THR A 28 -2.07 2.42 3.19
N HIS A 29 -0.81 2.04 2.98
CA HIS A 29 0.30 2.97 2.76
C HIS A 29 0.73 3.01 1.30
N VAL A 30 1.24 4.16 0.87
CA VAL A 30 1.79 4.36 -0.49
C VAL A 30 2.87 3.32 -0.79
N ASP A 31 3.77 3.08 0.17
CA ASP A 31 4.87 2.13 0.02
C ASP A 31 4.37 0.70 -0.20
N GLU A 32 3.25 0.32 0.41
CA GLU A 32 2.64 -0.99 0.21
C GLU A 32 1.99 -1.11 -1.16
N ILE A 33 1.31 -0.06 -1.63
CA ILE A 33 0.77 -0.02 -2.99
C ILE A 33 1.92 -0.15 -4.01
N ILE A 34 3.04 0.55 -3.81
CA ILE A 34 4.20 0.46 -4.70
C ILE A 34 4.82 -0.94 -4.64
N ALA A 35 5.04 -1.48 -3.44
CA ALA A 35 5.59 -2.82 -3.25
C ALA A 35 4.68 -3.91 -3.83
N ALA A 36 3.36 -3.70 -3.83
CA ALA A 36 2.40 -4.61 -4.44
C ALA A 36 2.46 -4.62 -5.98
N ASN A 37 3.03 -3.58 -6.59
CA ASN A 37 3.09 -3.38 -8.04
C ASN A 37 4.52 -3.16 -8.56
N PRO A 38 5.42 -4.16 -8.47
CA PRO A 38 6.83 -4.00 -8.84
C PRO A 38 7.07 -3.71 -10.33
N THR A 39 6.10 -4.00 -11.19
CA THR A 39 6.15 -3.73 -12.64
C THR A 39 5.61 -2.34 -13.01
N VAL A 40 5.01 -1.63 -12.06
CA VAL A 40 4.46 -0.28 -12.25
C VAL A 40 5.50 0.75 -11.80
N ASN A 41 5.69 1.78 -12.60
CA ASN A 41 6.57 2.88 -12.20
C ASN A 41 5.84 3.79 -11.18
N PRO A 42 6.34 3.93 -9.94
CA PRO A 42 5.71 4.73 -8.90
C PRO A 42 5.70 6.24 -9.19
N TYR A 43 6.46 6.71 -10.17
CA TYR A 43 6.47 8.12 -10.58
C TYR A 43 5.50 8.42 -11.73
N TYR A 44 4.96 7.38 -12.38
CA TYR A 44 4.07 7.53 -13.53
C TYR A 44 2.82 6.66 -13.35
N LEU A 45 1.75 7.28 -12.83
CA LEU A 45 0.40 6.73 -12.81
C LEU A 45 -0.34 7.18 -14.07
N PHE A 46 -0.81 6.24 -14.87
CA PHE A 46 -1.64 6.53 -16.04
C PHE A 46 -3.12 6.30 -15.73
N VAL A 47 -3.98 7.21 -16.19
CA VAL A 47 -5.44 6.99 -16.14
C VAL A 47 -5.79 5.78 -17.02
N GLY A 48 -6.66 4.92 -16.50
CA GLY A 48 -7.03 3.65 -17.14
C GLY A 48 -6.04 2.51 -16.88
N GLN A 49 -4.95 2.77 -16.15
CA GLN A 49 -4.02 1.74 -15.74
C GLN A 49 -4.62 0.92 -14.60
N VAL A 50 -4.51 -0.40 -14.68
CA VAL A 50 -4.91 -1.30 -13.59
C VAL A 50 -3.72 -1.55 -12.67
N ILE A 51 -3.89 -1.26 -11.39
CA ILE A 51 -2.91 -1.56 -10.33
C ILE A 51 -3.53 -2.46 -9.26
N SER A 52 -2.70 -3.21 -8.55
CA SER A 52 -3.12 -4.03 -7.41
C SER A 52 -3.06 -3.22 -6.13
N ILE A 53 -4.19 -2.94 -5.50
CA ILE A 53 -4.22 -2.29 -4.19
C ILE A 53 -4.23 -3.39 -3.11
N PRO A 54 -3.23 -3.42 -2.21
CA PRO A 54 -3.26 -4.32 -1.07
C PRO A 54 -4.30 -3.84 -0.05
N PHE A 55 -5.11 -4.78 0.45
CA PHE A 55 -5.91 -4.57 1.63
C PHE A 55 -5.11 -5.00 2.85
N VAL A 56 -4.44 -4.05 3.48
CA VAL A 56 -3.91 -4.29 4.82
C VAL A 56 -5.02 -4.03 5.82
N GLN A 57 -5.55 -5.10 6.40
CA GLN A 57 -6.23 -4.95 7.68
C GLN A 57 -5.20 -4.40 8.66
N HIS A 58 -5.31 -3.11 8.99
CA HIS A 58 -4.56 -2.46 10.05
C HIS A 58 -4.82 -3.17 11.39
N SER A 59 -4.22 -4.33 11.58
CA SER A 59 -3.81 -4.82 12.89
C SER A 59 -2.52 -4.08 13.21
N MET A 60 -2.66 -2.85 13.71
CA MET A 60 -1.54 -2.10 14.29
C MET A 60 -0.85 -2.94 15.39
N PRO A 61 0.41 -2.67 15.75
CA PRO A 61 1.60 -2.44 14.93
C PRO A 61 2.59 -3.62 15.10
N VAL A 62 3.44 -3.91 14.11
CA VAL A 62 4.71 -4.57 14.44
C VAL A 62 5.52 -3.51 15.17
N SER A 63 5.61 -3.64 16.50
CA SER A 63 6.33 -2.74 17.39
C SER A 63 7.61 -2.24 16.73
N PHE A 64 7.76 -0.92 16.61
CA PHE A 64 9.09 -0.33 16.58
C PHE A 64 9.73 -0.70 17.92
N THR A 65 10.40 -1.85 18.00
CA THR A 65 11.39 -2.08 19.04
C THR A 65 12.44 -1.00 18.83
N ARG A 66 12.34 0.10 19.56
CA ARG A 66 13.49 0.91 19.94
C ARG A 66 14.56 -0.11 20.35
N PRO A 67 15.74 -0.21 19.69
CA PRO A 67 16.85 -0.84 20.36
C PRO A 67 17.10 0.02 21.60
N ALA A 68 16.67 -0.49 22.76
CA ALA A 68 17.08 0.03 24.04
C ALA A 68 18.57 -0.25 24.13
N ASN A 69 19.39 0.71 23.72
CA ASN A 69 20.77 0.94 24.15
C ASN A 69 21.33 2.20 23.48
N TYR A 70 21.05 3.35 24.09
CA TYR A 70 22.05 4.40 24.23
C TYR A 70 22.28 4.55 25.74
N LEU A 71 23.54 4.32 26.13
CA LEU A 71 24.15 4.21 27.45
C LEU A 71 23.47 4.93 28.62
#